data_AF-A0A1B1Z4Y8-F1
#
_entry.id   AF-A0A1B1Z4Y8-F1
#
_cell.length_a   1.000
_cell.length_b   1.000
_cell.length_c   1.000
_cell.angle_alpha   90.00
_cell.angle_beta   90.00
_cell.angle_gamma   90.00
#
_symmetry.space_group_name_H-M   'P 1'
#
loop_
_entity.id
_entity.type
_entity.pdbx_description
1 polymer ?
#
loop_
_entity_poly.entity_id
_entity_poly.type
_entity_poly.pdbx_seq_one_letter_code
_entity_poly.pdbx_strand_id
1 'polypeptide(L)'
;MVELEKQLSQTKYNLGREYAKNGKKEEALKELNKALLLDTDNFLIRKQRCYIRYPEKFSQMIDIEWQQKQLEKEKAKEAQLKGDLVCGPEGCVIPGTRTLNDKSE
;
A
#
# COMPACT_ATOMS: atom_id res chain seq x y z
N MET A 1 -9.53 -1.16 -10.50
CA MET A 1 -9.37 -2.12 -9.39
C MET A 1 -10.49 -3.14 -9.52
N VAL A 2 -10.13 -4.41 -9.72
CA VAL A 2 -11.04 -5.51 -10.03
C VAL A 2 -11.71 -6.00 -8.73
N GLU A 3 -12.97 -6.46 -8.80
CA GLU A 3 -13.74 -6.94 -7.63
C GLU A 3 -12.98 -7.97 -6.79
N LEU A 4 -12.25 -8.87 -7.44
CA LEU A 4 -11.42 -9.88 -6.78
C LEU A 4 -10.28 -9.26 -5.95
N GLU A 5 -9.65 -8.19 -6.43
CA GLU A 5 -8.59 -7.47 -5.69
C GLU A 5 -9.16 -6.82 -4.42
N LYS A 6 -10.36 -6.26 -4.50
CA LYS A 6 -11.06 -5.69 -3.34
C LYS A 6 -11.40 -6.76 -2.30
N GLN A 7 -11.90 -7.92 -2.71
CA GLN A 7 -12.18 -9.04 -1.80
C GLN A 7 -10.91 -9.60 -1.16
N LEU A 8 -9.83 -9.71 -1.93
CA LEU A 8 -8.53 -10.14 -1.40
C LEU A 8 -7.97 -9.10 -0.42
N SER A 9 -8.10 -7.80 -0.73
CA SER A 9 -7.74 -6.70 0.18
C SER A 9 -8.49 -6.81 1.51
N GLN A 10 -9.82 -6.96 1.45
CA GLN A 10 -10.67 -7.09 2.62
C GLN A 10 -10.30 -8.32 3.48
N THR A 11 -10.00 -9.44 2.83
CA THR A 11 -9.59 -10.68 3.51
C THR A 11 -8.27 -10.48 4.26
N LYS A 12 -7.28 -9.85 3.62
CA LYS A 12 -5.99 -9.53 4.25
C LYS A 12 -6.12 -8.52 5.38
N TYR A 13 -7.00 -7.53 5.23
CA TYR A 13 -7.32 -6.60 6.30
C TYR A 13 -7.89 -7.32 7.53
N ASN A 14 -8.85 -8.24 7.32
CA ASN A 14 -9.42 -9.03 8.42
C ASN A 14 -8.36 -9.91 9.10
N LEU A 15 -7.49 -10.56 8.32
CA LEU A 15 -6.38 -11.35 8.86
C LEU A 15 -5.41 -10.49 9.68
N GLY A 16 -5.04 -9.31 9.18
CA GLY A 16 -4.19 -8.37 9.92
C GLY A 16 -4.81 -7.92 11.25
N ARG A 17 -6.13 -7.74 11.30
CA ARG A 17 -6.84 -7.45 12.56
C ARG A 17 -6.78 -8.60 13.56
N GLU A 18 -6.95 -9.84 13.10
CA GLU A 18 -6.85 -11.00 13.99
C GLU A 18 -5.43 -11.19 14.53
N TYR A 19 -4.40 -10.96 13.71
CA TYR A 19 -3.02 -10.91 14.21
C TYR A 19 -2.82 -9.81 15.26
N ALA A 20 -3.37 -8.62 15.04
CA ALA A 20 -3.25 -7.51 15.99
C ALA A 20 -3.93 -7.83 17.32
N LYS A 21 -5.13 -8.43 17.30
CA LYS A 21 -5.84 -8.89 18.51
C LYS A 21 -5.03 -9.92 19.29
N ASN A 22 -4.32 -10.80 18.58
CA ASN A 22 -3.46 -11.81 19.18
C ASN A 22 -2.08 -11.27 19.62
N GLY A 23 -1.86 -9.96 19.60
CA GLY A 23 -0.60 -9.32 19.98
C GLY A 23 0.54 -9.45 18.94
N LYS A 24 0.27 -10.11 17.81
CA LYS A 24 1.23 -10.36 16.71
C LYS A 24 1.33 -9.14 15.80
N LYS A 25 1.97 -8.08 16.31
CA LYS A 25 2.01 -6.76 15.65
C LYS A 25 2.71 -6.77 14.29
N GLU A 26 3.81 -7.51 14.15
CA GLU A 26 4.58 -7.53 12.89
C GLU A 26 3.81 -8.23 11.77
N GLU A 27 3.22 -9.38 12.05
CA GLU A 27 2.36 -10.11 11.11
C GLU A 27 1.11 -9.32 10.74
N ALA A 28 0.53 -8.60 11.70
CA ALA A 28 -0.59 -7.70 11.45
C ALA A 28 -0.20 -6.61 10.45
N LEU A 29 0.92 -5.92 10.67
CA LEU A 29 1.41 -4.88 9.77
C LEU A 29 1.75 -5.45 8.37
N LYS A 30 2.30 -6.66 8.30
CA LYS A 30 2.62 -7.32 7.04
C LYS A 30 1.37 -7.57 6.19
N GLU A 31 0.30 -8.11 6.78
CA GLU A 31 -0.94 -8.36 6.03
C GLU A 31 -1.68 -7.06 5.71
N LEU A 32 -1.67 -6.07 6.61
CA LEU A 32 -2.26 -4.74 6.33
C LEU A 32 -1.51 -3.99 5.22
N ASN A 33 -0.19 -4.14 5.10
CA ASN A 33 0.58 -3.57 3.99
C ASN A 33 0.13 -4.19 2.65
N LYS A 34 0.00 -5.52 2.60
CA LYS A 34 -0.48 -6.23 1.40
C LYS A 34 -1.91 -5.83 1.04
N ALA A 35 -2.78 -5.67 2.04
CA ALA A 35 -4.16 -5.21 1.83
C ALA A 35 -4.17 -3.80 1.22
N LEU A 36 -3.36 -2.86 1.73
CA LEU A 36 -3.29 -1.51 1.20
C LEU A 36 -2.75 -1.46 -0.24
N LEU A 37 -1.82 -2.35 -0.61
CA LEU A 37 -1.32 -2.43 -1.99
C LEU A 37 -2.42 -2.83 -2.99
N LEU A 38 -3.38 -3.63 -2.56
CA LEU A 38 -4.52 -4.06 -3.37
C LEU A 38 -5.64 -3.01 -3.42
N ASP A 39 -5.84 -2.27 -2.33
CA ASP A 39 -6.84 -1.21 -2.22
C ASP A 39 -6.25 0.05 -1.57
N THR A 40 -5.57 0.86 -2.38
CA THR A 40 -4.81 2.03 -1.92
C THR A 40 -5.68 3.16 -1.35
N ASP A 41 -6.95 3.19 -1.74
CA ASP A 41 -7.93 4.21 -1.36
C ASP A 41 -8.65 3.84 -0.04
N ASN A 42 -8.41 2.65 0.50
CA ASN A 42 -9.03 2.18 1.73
C ASN A 42 -8.43 2.85 2.98
N PHE A 43 -9.08 3.91 3.43
CA PHE A 43 -8.68 4.66 4.61
C PHE A 43 -8.73 3.83 5.91
N LEU A 44 -9.56 2.78 5.98
CA LEU A 44 -9.63 1.92 7.17
C LEU A 44 -8.33 1.13 7.37
N ILE A 45 -7.76 0.61 6.28
CA ILE A 45 -6.48 -0.11 6.32
C ILE A 45 -5.37 0.82 6.80
N ARG A 46 -5.32 2.06 6.26
CA ARG A 46 -4.36 3.09 6.70
C ARG A 46 -4.50 3.40 8.18
N LYS A 47 -5.74 3.63 8.64
CA LYS A 47 -6.04 3.92 10.06
C LYS A 47 -5.57 2.79 10.97
N GLN A 48 -5.87 1.53 10.62
CA GLN A 48 -5.44 0.38 11.43
C GLN A 48 -3.92 0.25 11.51
N ARG A 49 -3.21 0.46 10.38
CA ARG A 49 -1.74 0.46 10.39
C ARG A 49 -1.17 1.54 11.32
N CYS A 50 -1.68 2.76 11.22
CA CYS A 50 -1.25 3.86 12.07
C CYS A 50 -1.51 3.55 13.55
N TYR A 51 -2.68 3.00 13.88
CA TYR A 51 -3.02 2.61 15.25
C TYR A 51 -2.06 1.56 15.83
N ILE A 52 -1.66 0.55 15.04
CA ILE A 52 -0.72 -0.48 15.49
C ILE A 52 0.69 0.09 15.69
N ARG A 53 1.13 1.01 14.82
CA ARG A 53 2.48 1.60 14.89
C ARG A 53 2.62 2.65 16.00
N TYR A 54 1.58 3.44 16.23
CA TYR A 54 1.61 4.61 17.10
C TYR A 54 0.39 4.66 18.02
N PRO A 55 0.15 3.62 18.85
CA PRO A 55 -1.06 3.56 19.70
C PRO A 55 -1.19 4.77 20.63
N GLU A 56 -0.08 5.35 21.07
CA GLU A 56 -0.03 6.57 21.91
C GLU A 56 -0.56 7.83 21.21
N LYS A 57 -0.57 7.87 19.87
CA LYS A 57 -1.07 9.00 19.08
C LYS A 57 -2.59 8.95 18.89
N PHE A 58 -3.25 7.87 19.30
CA PHE A 58 -4.69 7.68 19.15
C PHE A 58 -5.47 7.80 20.46
N SER A 59 -4.81 8.14 21.57
CA SER A 59 -5.40 7.99 22.89
C SER A 59 -6.24 9.18 23.37
N GLN A 60 -5.83 10.44 23.13
CA GLN A 60 -6.46 11.58 23.86
C GLN A 60 -6.55 12.93 23.11
N MET A 61 -5.69 13.23 22.13
CA MET A 61 -5.89 14.35 21.19
C MET A 61 -5.39 13.95 19.80
N ILE A 62 -6.24 14.10 18.78
CA ILE A 62 -5.85 13.85 17.39
C ILE A 62 -4.95 15.02 16.96
N ASP A 63 -3.65 14.76 16.85
CA ASP A 63 -2.70 15.69 16.25
C ASP A 63 -2.89 15.67 14.72
N ILE A 64 -3.76 16.57 14.25
CA ILE A 64 -4.17 16.65 12.84
C ILE A 64 -2.97 17.01 11.94
N GLU A 65 -2.09 17.89 12.41
CA GLU A 65 -0.89 18.31 11.67
C GLU A 65 0.08 17.13 11.47
N TRP A 66 0.32 16.34 12.52
CA TRP A 66 1.13 15.13 12.42
C TRP A 66 0.50 14.11 11.47
N GLN A 67 -0.82 13.91 11.55
CA GLN A 67 -1.53 12.95 10.69
C GLN A 67 -1.43 13.34 9.21
N GLN A 68 -1.58 14.61 8.85
CA GLN A 68 -1.42 15.08 7.48
C GLN A 68 0.01 14.87 6.98
N LYS A 69 1.02 15.22 7.79
CA LYS A 69 2.43 15.03 7.44
C LYS A 69 2.79 13.55 7.22
N GLN A 70 2.21 12.63 7.98
CA GLN A 70 2.40 11.19 7.75
C GLN A 70 1.75 10.74 6.45
N LEU A 71 0.53 11.22 6.16
CA LEU A 71 -0.16 10.87 4.93
C LEU A 71 0.61 11.35 3.70
N GLU A 72 1.17 12.56 3.72
CA GLU A 72 2.02 13.08 2.65
C GLU A 72 3.26 12.21 2.43
N LYS A 73 3.93 11.77 3.50
CA LYS A 73 5.09 10.87 3.40
C LYS A 73 4.72 9.51 2.80
N GLU A 74 3.60 8.93 3.20
CA GLU A 74 3.14 7.66 2.63
C GLU A 74 2.75 7.81 1.16
N LYS A 75 2.01 8.87 0.80
CA LYS A 75 1.66 9.16 -0.60
C LYS A 75 2.88 9.45 -1.46
N ALA A 76 3.88 10.18 -0.95
CA ALA A 76 5.11 10.44 -1.67
C ALA A 76 5.88 9.13 -1.97
N LYS A 77 5.97 8.22 -0.98
CA LYS A 77 6.57 6.89 -1.19
C LYS A 77 5.79 6.04 -2.18
N GLU A 78 4.45 6.03 -2.08
CA GLU A 78 3.58 5.33 -3.02
C GLU A 78 3.71 5.91 -4.45
N ALA A 79 3.82 7.23 -4.58
CA ALA A 79 4.06 7.91 -5.85
C ALA A 79 5.46 7.61 -6.40
N GLN A 80 6.48 7.53 -5.57
CA GLN A 80 7.82 7.11 -5.99
C GLN A 80 7.83 5.65 -6.46
N LEU A 81 7.20 4.74 -5.70
CA LEU A 81 7.02 3.33 -6.08
C LEU A 81 6.19 3.16 -7.37
N LYS A 82 5.17 4.00 -7.60
CA LYS A 82 4.40 4.02 -8.84
C LYS A 82 5.15 4.69 -10.00
N GLY A 83 5.94 5.73 -9.72
CA GLY A 83 6.75 6.45 -10.70
C GLY A 83 7.85 5.60 -11.30
N ASP A 84 8.47 4.72 -10.50
CA ASP A 84 9.40 3.69 -10.99
C ASP A 84 8.72 2.63 -11.87
N LEU A 85 7.37 2.55 -11.88
CA LEU A 85 6.57 1.70 -12.77
C LEU A 85 5.95 2.45 -13.96
N VAL A 86 6.06 3.78 -14.04
CA VAL A 86 5.58 4.55 -15.20
C VAL A 86 6.70 4.60 -16.24
N CYS A 87 6.63 3.63 -17.15
CA CYS A 87 6.95 3.79 -18.57
C CYS A 87 6.88 5.27 -18.99
N GLY A 88 8.03 5.88 -19.28
CA GLY A 88 8.08 7.18 -19.96
C GLY A 88 7.48 7.08 -21.38
N PRO A 89 7.45 8.19 -22.15
CA PRO A 89 6.94 8.18 -23.52
C PRO A 89 7.67 7.17 -24.44
N GLU A 90 8.84 6.68 -24.04
CA GLU A 90 9.70 5.73 -24.75
C GLU A 90 9.27 4.25 -24.61
N GLY A 91 8.21 3.93 -23.88
CA GLY A 91 7.79 2.52 -23.70
C GLY A 91 8.59 1.78 -22.62
N CYS A 92 7.95 0.89 -21.86
CA CYS A 92 8.63 0.04 -20.89
C CYS A 92 9.29 -1.15 -21.60
N VAL A 93 10.62 -1.28 -21.48
CA VAL A 93 11.30 -2.54 -21.81
C VAL A 93 11.13 -3.49 -20.63
N ILE A 94 10.23 -4.46 -20.77
CA ILE A 94 10.08 -5.55 -19.81
C ILE A 94 11.26 -6.51 -20.02
N PRO A 95 12.10 -6.80 -19.00
CA PRO A 95 13.12 -7.82 -19.11
C PRO A 95 12.45 -9.18 -19.36
N GLY A 96 12.52 -9.66 -20.61
CA GLY A 96 11.88 -10.91 -21.07
C GLY A 96 11.02 -10.77 -22.32
N THR A 97 10.62 -9.56 -22.72
CA THR A 97 9.94 -9.34 -24.01
C THR A 97 10.98 -9.03 -25.08
N ARG A 98 11.31 -10.00 -25.93
CA ARG A 98 11.98 -9.72 -27.21
C ARG A 98 11.05 -8.82 -28.01
N THR A 99 11.43 -7.57 -28.21
CA THR A 99 10.85 -6.73 -29.25
C THR A 99 11.11 -7.39 -30.59
N LEU A 100 10.09 -8.06 -31.13
CA LEU A 100 10.02 -8.37 -32.55
C LEU A 100 9.81 -7.05 -33.27
N ASN A 101 10.91 -6.35 -33.55
CA ASN A 101 11.05 -5.42 -34.66
C ASN A 101 12.53 -5.08 -34.80
N ASP A 102 13.29 -6.10 -35.18
CA ASP A 102 14.50 -5.91 -35.95
C ASP A 102 14.29 -6.65 -37.27
N LYS A 103 13.70 -5.92 -38.23
CA LYS A 103 13.99 -6.10 -39.65
C LYS A 103 14.10 -4.71 -40.25
N SER A 104 15.31 -4.20 -40.13
CA SER A 104 15.99 -3.50 -41.22
C SER A 104 15.69 -4.15 -42.57
N GLU A 105 15.12 -3.37 -43.49
CA GLU A 105 15.55 -3.15 -44.90
C GLU A 105 14.51 -2.31 -45.65
#